data_AF-A0A430Q7D8-F1
#
_entry.id   AF-A0A430Q7D8-F1
#
_cell.length_a   1.000
_cell.length_b   1.000
_cell.length_c   1.000
_cell.angle_alpha   90.00
_cell.angle_beta   90.00
_cell.angle_gamma   90.00
#
_symmetry.space_group_name_H-M   'P 1'
#
loop_
_entity.id
_entity.type
_entity.pdbx_description
1 polymer ?
#
loop_
_entity_poly.entity_id
_entity_poly.type
_entity_poly.pdbx_seq_one_letter_code
_entity_poly.pdbx_strand_id
1 'polypeptide(L)'
;MASLSCGYKCLQIFLVVFNVLVCTCGIVAVVIGSFSQVAINKYSTGVDSNIKCLVIFVIALGCFLVLFGFLGFYGLVTKNTFCLILYTSLLSAIVLIEIAGGVAAAVLRKDVKAQFQSLIKSSVSEYSKNPDLKKLLDKIQTEFHCCGSESPKDYISTKQTIPDSCKNPETKIIYSDGCSCKVIDFFEKYIIAVLVAVFVFAILQLSCIVFAICVIQAIRSGNYGQD
;
A
#
# COMPACT_ATOMS: atom_id res chain seq x y z
N MET A 1 8.84 38.11 -22.04
CA MET A 1 7.92 37.99 -20.89
C MET A 1 6.76 37.01 -21.14
N ALA A 2 6.24 36.86 -22.37
CA ALA A 2 5.19 35.87 -22.68
C ALA A 2 5.60 34.39 -22.44
N SER A 3 6.86 34.02 -22.67
CA SER A 3 7.37 32.66 -22.41
C SER A 3 7.43 32.30 -20.93
N LEU A 4 7.68 33.29 -20.06
CA LEU A 4 7.67 33.11 -18.60
C LEU A 4 6.23 33.00 -18.07
N SER A 5 5.28 33.70 -18.70
CA SER A 5 3.84 33.67 -18.36
C SER A 5 3.19 32.32 -18.70
N CYS A 6 3.51 31.74 -19.87
CA CYS A 6 2.95 30.44 -20.27
C CYS A 6 3.47 29.27 -19.40
N GLY A 7 4.77 29.29 -19.06
CA GLY A 7 5.39 28.25 -18.24
C GLY A 7 4.78 28.14 -16.84
N TYR A 8 4.59 29.25 -16.13
CA TYR A 8 4.02 29.21 -14.78
C TYR A 8 2.55 28.72 -14.77
N LYS A 9 1.74 29.14 -15.75
CA LYS A 9 0.33 28.71 -15.85
C LYS A 9 0.26 27.20 -16.07
N CYS A 10 1.12 26.66 -16.93
CA CYS A 10 1.22 25.21 -17.16
C CYS A 10 1.59 24.45 -15.88
N LEU A 11 2.60 24.92 -15.14
CA LEU A 11 3.02 24.33 -13.86
C LEU A 11 1.90 24.36 -12.82
N GLN A 12 1.17 25.47 -12.72
CA GLN A 12 0.05 25.62 -11.80
C GLN A 12 -1.11 24.69 -12.17
N ILE A 13 -1.47 24.61 -13.45
CA ILE A 13 -2.53 23.71 -13.93
C ILE A 13 -2.18 22.26 -13.64
N PHE A 14 -0.93 21.85 -13.92
CA PHE A 14 -0.46 20.49 -13.62
C PHE A 14 -0.64 20.15 -12.13
N LEU A 15 -0.16 21.02 -11.23
CA LEU A 15 -0.28 20.79 -9.79
C LEU A 15 -1.74 20.76 -9.32
N VAL A 16 -2.60 21.63 -9.87
CA VAL A 16 -4.04 21.62 -9.55
C VAL A 16 -4.67 20.30 -9.97
N VAL A 17 -4.46 19.86 -11.21
CA VAL A 17 -5.00 18.59 -11.72
C VAL A 17 -4.50 17.41 -10.88
N PHE A 18 -3.19 17.37 -10.59
CA PHE A 18 -2.61 16.31 -9.78
C PHE A 18 -3.24 16.25 -8.38
N ASN A 19 -3.36 17.38 -7.69
CA ASN A 19 -3.96 17.43 -6.34
C ASN A 19 -5.45 17.09 -6.33
N VAL A 20 -6.20 17.47 -7.38
CA VAL A 20 -7.60 17.06 -7.55
C VAL A 20 -7.71 15.54 -7.75
N LEU A 21 -6.84 14.95 -8.55
CA LEU A 21 -6.80 13.49 -8.73
C LEU A 21 -6.48 12.77 -7.41
N VAL A 22 -5.46 13.24 -6.67
CA VAL A 22 -5.12 12.68 -5.35
C VAL A 22 -6.28 12.78 -4.37
N CYS A 23 -6.95 13.93 -4.31
CA CYS A 23 -8.13 14.13 -3.48
C CYS A 23 -9.26 13.16 -3.87
N THR A 24 -9.52 13.01 -5.17
CA THR A 24 -10.54 12.09 -5.69
C THR A 24 -10.22 10.64 -5.33
N CYS A 25 -8.97 10.20 -5.49
CA CYS A 25 -8.52 8.88 -5.06
C CYS A 25 -8.71 8.68 -3.55
N GLY A 26 -8.41 9.70 -2.74
CA GLY A 26 -8.64 9.69 -1.30
C GLY A 26 -10.12 9.50 -0.94
N ILE A 27 -11.02 10.25 -1.58
CA ILE A 27 -12.48 10.12 -1.37
C ILE A 27 -12.94 8.69 -1.71
N VAL A 28 -12.51 8.16 -2.86
CA VAL A 28 -12.85 6.80 -3.28
C VAL A 28 -12.36 5.77 -2.26
N ALA A 29 -11.13 5.90 -1.75
CA ALA A 29 -10.58 5.02 -0.72
C ALA A 29 -11.39 5.07 0.59
N VAL A 30 -11.80 6.27 1.04
CA VAL A 30 -12.66 6.43 2.23
C VAL A 30 -14.02 5.77 2.02
N VAL A 31 -14.65 5.96 0.86
CA VAL A 31 -15.97 5.38 0.56
C VAL A 31 -15.90 3.85 0.53
N ILE A 32 -14.94 3.29 -0.21
CA ILE A 32 -14.75 1.84 -0.31
C ILE A 32 -14.41 1.24 1.06
N GLY A 33 -13.50 1.87 1.81
CA GLY A 33 -13.13 1.42 3.14
C GLY A 33 -14.30 1.45 4.11
N SER A 34 -15.08 2.53 4.13
CA SER A 34 -16.25 2.67 5.00
C SER A 34 -17.34 1.65 4.67
N PHE A 35 -17.61 1.43 3.38
CA PHE A 35 -18.54 0.40 2.94
C PHE A 35 -18.07 -1.00 3.37
N SER A 36 -16.79 -1.30 3.18
CA SER A 36 -16.16 -2.56 3.59
C SER A 36 -16.28 -2.78 5.10
N GLN A 37 -16.07 -1.74 5.91
CA GLN A 37 -16.19 -1.80 7.36
C GLN A 37 -17.62 -2.13 7.80
N VAL A 38 -18.62 -1.51 7.18
CA VAL A 38 -20.04 -1.80 7.46
C VAL A 38 -20.40 -3.23 7.06
N ALA A 39 -19.92 -3.70 5.90
CA ALA A 39 -20.17 -5.06 5.43
C ALA A 39 -19.55 -6.11 6.37
N ILE A 40 -18.31 -5.88 6.82
CA ILE A 40 -17.62 -6.76 7.79
C ILE A 40 -18.39 -6.82 9.11
N ASN A 41 -18.85 -5.67 9.64
CA ASN A 41 -19.57 -5.64 10.90
C ASN A 41 -20.97 -6.29 10.83
N LYS A 42 -21.64 -6.24 9.67
CA LYS A 42 -23.00 -6.77 9.52
C LYS A 42 -23.06 -8.25 9.15
N TYR A 43 -22.19 -8.71 8.26
CA TYR A 43 -22.33 -10.03 7.62
C TYR A 43 -21.26 -11.03 8.06
N SER A 44 -20.32 -10.60 8.89
CA SER A 44 -19.06 -11.29 9.09
C SER A 44 -18.76 -11.39 10.59
N THR A 45 -19.52 -12.25 11.27
CA THR A 45 -19.23 -12.65 12.65
C THR A 45 -18.01 -13.56 12.65
N GLY A 46 -16.84 -13.00 12.97
CA GLY A 46 -15.56 -13.75 12.97
C GLY A 46 -14.62 -13.41 11.80
N VAL A 47 -14.58 -12.16 11.34
CA VAL A 47 -13.49 -11.69 10.46
C VAL A 47 -12.27 -11.31 11.29
N ASP A 48 -11.12 -11.81 10.85
CA ASP A 48 -9.78 -11.56 11.39
C ASP A 48 -9.57 -10.08 11.74
N SER A 49 -9.02 -9.83 12.94
CA SER A 49 -8.63 -8.50 13.41
C SER A 49 -7.67 -7.80 12.44
N ASN A 50 -6.83 -8.56 11.73
CA ASN A 50 -5.92 -8.05 10.71
C ASN A 50 -6.66 -7.45 9.51
N ILE A 51 -7.76 -8.09 9.07
CA ILE A 51 -8.58 -7.58 7.96
C ILE A 51 -9.28 -6.28 8.38
N LYS A 52 -9.80 -6.22 9.61
CA LYS A 52 -10.39 -4.99 10.16
C LYS A 52 -9.35 -3.87 10.26
N CYS A 53 -8.15 -4.19 10.75
CA CYS A 53 -7.04 -3.25 10.81
C CYS A 53 -6.67 -2.70 9.42
N LEU A 54 -6.59 -3.57 8.42
CA LEU A 54 -6.31 -3.18 7.03
C LEU A 54 -7.40 -2.25 6.47
N VAL A 55 -8.68 -2.53 6.71
CA VAL A 55 -9.77 -1.66 6.26
C VAL A 55 -9.71 -0.29 6.94
N ILE A 56 -9.46 -0.25 8.25
CA ILE A 56 -9.29 1.01 9.00
C ILE A 56 -8.08 1.79 8.46
N PHE A 57 -6.97 1.11 8.17
CA PHE A 57 -5.78 1.73 7.57
C PHE A 57 -6.09 2.36 6.21
N VAL A 58 -6.85 1.68 5.34
CA VAL A 58 -7.26 2.23 4.04
C VAL A 58 -8.11 3.49 4.20
N ILE A 59 -9.04 3.52 5.18
CA ILE A 59 -9.84 4.71 5.48
C ILE A 59 -8.94 5.86 5.95
N ALA A 60 -8.04 5.59 6.90
CA ALA A 60 -7.13 6.59 7.45
C ALA A 60 -6.21 7.18 6.36
N LEU A 61 -5.66 6.32 5.50
CA LEU A 61 -4.87 6.73 4.34
C LEU A 61 -5.70 7.57 3.36
N GLY A 62 -6.94 7.17 3.08
CA GLY A 62 -7.86 7.93 2.24
C GLY A 62 -8.11 9.34 2.79
N CYS A 63 -8.41 9.47 4.08
CA CYS A 63 -8.57 10.76 4.75
C CYS A 63 -7.31 11.62 4.64
N PHE A 64 -6.13 11.01 4.85
CA PHE A 64 -4.86 11.71 4.68
C PHE A 64 -4.70 12.24 3.25
N LEU A 65 -4.98 11.44 2.22
CA LEU A 65 -4.91 11.86 0.81
C LEU A 65 -5.87 13.00 0.47
N VAL A 66 -7.10 12.99 1.04
CA VAL A 66 -8.07 14.09 0.88
C VAL A 66 -7.53 15.39 1.47
N LEU A 67 -7.07 15.36 2.72
CA LEU A 67 -6.51 16.54 3.38
C LEU A 67 -5.28 17.05 2.64
N PHE A 68 -4.42 16.14 2.21
CA PHE A 68 -3.20 16.45 1.50
C PHE A 68 -3.47 17.10 0.13
N GLY A 69 -4.34 16.50 -0.68
CA GLY A 69 -4.75 17.07 -1.97
C GLY A 69 -5.48 18.40 -1.81
N PHE A 70 -6.33 18.54 -0.77
CA PHE A 70 -6.99 19.80 -0.47
C PHE A 70 -6.00 20.90 -0.11
N LEU A 71 -4.97 20.62 0.70
CA LEU A 71 -3.93 21.60 1.04
C LEU A 71 -3.19 22.11 -0.19
N GLY A 72 -2.79 21.20 -1.10
CA GLY A 72 -2.14 21.55 -2.36
C GLY A 72 -3.05 22.40 -3.26
N PHE A 73 -4.29 21.95 -3.47
CA PHE A 73 -5.27 22.68 -4.28
C PHE A 73 -5.59 24.07 -3.71
N TYR A 74 -5.93 24.13 -2.42
CA TYR A 74 -6.26 25.37 -1.73
C TYR A 74 -5.09 26.37 -1.75
N GLY A 75 -3.87 25.89 -1.50
CA GLY A 75 -2.65 26.70 -1.57
C GLY A 75 -2.43 27.34 -2.94
N LEU A 76 -2.70 26.60 -4.02
CA LEU A 76 -2.55 27.09 -5.40
C LEU A 76 -3.62 28.11 -5.78
N VAL A 77 -4.90 27.84 -5.46
CA VAL A 77 -6.02 28.70 -5.84
C VAL A 77 -6.01 30.02 -5.07
N THR A 78 -5.77 29.94 -3.76
CA THR A 78 -5.73 31.14 -2.89
C THR A 78 -4.38 31.87 -2.95
N LYS A 79 -3.39 31.30 -3.65
CA LYS A 79 -1.98 31.73 -3.60
C LYS A 79 -1.45 31.88 -2.17
N ASN A 80 -1.97 31.05 -1.25
CA ASN A 80 -1.52 31.04 0.12
C ASN A 80 -0.17 30.33 0.22
N THR A 81 0.89 31.12 0.32
CA THR A 81 2.27 30.64 0.37
C THR A 81 2.51 29.73 1.58
N PHE A 82 1.84 29.96 2.72
CA PHE A 82 1.98 29.10 3.89
C PHE A 82 1.45 27.68 3.61
N CYS A 83 0.26 27.56 3.01
CA CYS A 83 -0.30 26.26 2.62
C CYS A 83 0.58 25.53 1.61
N LEU A 84 1.14 26.25 0.63
CA LEU A 84 2.07 25.67 -0.35
C LEU A 84 3.39 25.21 0.28
N ILE A 85 3.93 25.95 1.24
CA ILE A 85 5.13 25.55 2.00
C ILE A 85 4.82 24.29 2.82
N LEU A 86 3.68 24.26 3.51
CA LEU A 86 3.26 23.09 4.28
C LEU A 86 3.12 21.86 3.37
N TYR A 87 2.41 21.99 2.25
CA TYR A 87 2.28 20.94 1.23
C TYR A 87 3.65 20.44 0.76
N THR A 88 4.56 21.36 0.41
CA THR A 88 5.91 21.02 -0.06
C THR A 88 6.73 20.33 1.03
N SER A 89 6.63 20.77 2.28
CA SER A 89 7.33 20.14 3.41
C SER A 89 6.84 18.71 3.67
N LEU A 90 5.54 18.47 3.55
CA LEU A 90 4.96 17.14 3.71
C LEU A 90 5.36 16.21 2.55
N LEU A 91 5.37 16.70 1.31
CA LEU A 91 5.93 15.96 0.17
C LEU A 91 7.40 15.60 0.45
N SER A 92 8.23 16.53 0.90
CA SER A 92 9.64 16.24 1.20
C SER A 92 9.79 15.20 2.29
N ALA A 93 8.98 15.26 3.36
CA ALA A 93 8.99 14.26 4.42
C ALA A 93 8.61 12.86 3.92
N ILE A 94 7.61 12.75 3.05
CA ILE A 94 7.22 11.48 2.44
C ILE A 94 8.38 10.91 1.60
N VAL A 95 9.07 11.72 0.78
CA VAL A 95 10.25 11.25 0.01
C VAL A 95 11.32 10.67 0.94
N LEU A 96 11.60 11.31 2.06
CA LEU A 96 12.56 10.80 3.04
C LEU A 96 12.13 9.46 3.64
N ILE A 97 10.84 9.31 3.95
CA ILE A 97 10.26 8.05 4.44
C ILE A 97 10.35 6.96 3.37
N GLU A 98 10.11 7.28 2.10
CA GLU A 98 10.22 6.32 0.99
C GLU A 98 11.65 5.85 0.79
N ILE A 99 12.63 6.75 0.84
CA ILE A 99 14.05 6.40 0.76
C ILE A 99 14.42 5.51 1.94
N ALA A 100 14.03 5.89 3.17
CA ALA A 100 14.30 5.10 4.37
C ALA A 100 13.65 3.70 4.29
N GLY A 101 12.40 3.63 3.83
CA GLY A 101 11.67 2.37 3.62
C GLY A 101 12.30 1.50 2.55
N GLY A 102 12.74 2.08 1.43
CA GLY A 102 13.45 1.37 0.36
C GLY A 102 14.79 0.80 0.83
N VAL A 103 15.58 1.58 1.58
CA VAL A 103 16.83 1.12 2.19
C VAL A 103 16.57 0.01 3.21
N ALA A 104 15.59 0.20 4.10
CA ALA A 104 15.22 -0.83 5.08
C ALA A 104 14.77 -2.13 4.42
N ALA A 105 13.95 -2.06 3.36
CA ALA A 105 13.50 -3.21 2.60
C ALA A 105 14.67 -3.94 1.92
N ALA A 106 15.66 -3.21 1.41
CA ALA A 106 16.86 -3.80 0.80
C ALA A 106 17.75 -4.50 1.83
N VAL A 107 18.00 -3.86 2.99
CA VAL A 107 18.86 -4.39 4.05
C VAL A 107 18.22 -5.58 4.76
N LEU A 108 16.93 -5.48 5.09
CA LEU A 108 16.21 -6.49 5.89
C LEU A 108 15.57 -7.60 5.04
N ARG A 109 15.79 -7.64 3.72
CA ARG A 109 15.13 -8.60 2.82
C ARG A 109 15.25 -10.06 3.30
N LYS A 110 16.44 -10.45 3.77
CA LYS A 110 16.70 -11.83 4.25
C LYS A 110 15.96 -12.11 5.56
N ASP A 111 15.98 -11.16 6.48
CA ASP A 111 15.33 -11.29 7.78
C ASP A 111 13.81 -11.34 7.63
N VAL A 112 13.24 -10.50 6.76
CA VAL A 112 11.80 -10.53 6.42
C VAL A 112 11.42 -11.87 5.80
N LYS A 113 12.23 -12.42 4.89
CA LYS A 113 12.00 -13.75 4.32
C LYS A 113 12.00 -14.84 5.39
N ALA A 114 12.98 -14.82 6.29
CA ALA A 114 13.08 -15.80 7.38
C ALA A 114 11.93 -15.67 8.39
N GLN A 115 11.57 -14.44 8.76
CA GLN A 115 10.41 -14.17 9.63
C GLN A 115 9.12 -14.67 8.98
N PHE A 116 8.92 -14.42 7.69
CA PHE A 116 7.75 -14.91 6.96
C PHE A 116 7.64 -16.44 6.98
N GLN A 117 8.75 -17.15 6.73
CA GLN A 117 8.80 -18.61 6.84
C GLN A 117 8.46 -19.09 8.26
N SER A 118 8.98 -18.40 9.28
CA SER A 118 8.67 -18.69 10.69
C SER A 118 7.19 -18.45 11.01
N LEU A 119 6.59 -17.37 10.47
CA LEU A 119 5.18 -17.06 10.65
C LEU A 119 4.27 -18.14 10.07
N ILE A 120 4.55 -18.62 8.84
CA ILE A 120 3.78 -19.74 8.26
C ILE A 120 3.96 -21.00 9.10
N LYS A 121 5.19 -21.30 9.54
CA LYS A 121 5.46 -22.46 10.40
C LYS A 121 4.69 -22.40 11.73
N SER A 122 4.65 -21.24 12.39
CA SER A 122 3.86 -21.04 13.61
C SER A 122 2.37 -21.17 13.33
N SER A 123 1.90 -20.62 12.21
CA SER A 123 0.50 -20.71 11.79
C SER A 123 0.06 -22.15 11.59
N VAL A 124 0.91 -22.99 10.99
CA VAL A 124 0.65 -24.45 10.84
C VAL A 124 0.56 -25.12 12.21
N SER A 125 1.46 -24.82 13.13
CA SER A 125 1.42 -25.34 14.52
C SER A 125 0.13 -24.98 15.26
N GLU A 126 -0.43 -23.81 14.98
CA GLU A 126 -1.65 -23.31 15.61
C GLU A 126 -2.93 -23.59 14.80
N TYR A 127 -2.82 -24.26 13.65
CA TYR A 127 -3.91 -24.47 12.70
C TYR A 127 -5.18 -25.04 13.35
N SER A 128 -5.07 -26.08 14.18
CA SER A 128 -6.25 -26.68 14.84
C SER A 128 -6.79 -25.87 16.02
N LYS A 129 -6.04 -24.89 16.52
CA LYS A 129 -6.39 -24.11 17.73
C LYS A 129 -7.04 -22.77 17.40
N ASN A 130 -6.70 -22.19 16.25
CA ASN A 130 -7.15 -20.87 15.86
C ASN A 130 -7.99 -20.95 14.57
N PRO A 131 -9.32 -20.69 14.64
CA PRO A 131 -10.20 -20.80 13.48
C PRO A 131 -9.89 -19.77 12.38
N ASP A 132 -9.34 -18.61 12.75
CA ASP A 132 -8.97 -17.56 11.78
C ASP A 132 -7.72 -17.98 11.00
N LEU A 133 -6.68 -18.47 11.71
CA LEU A 133 -5.48 -19.02 11.07
C LEU A 133 -5.80 -20.23 10.20
N LYS A 134 -6.72 -21.09 10.65
CA LYS A 134 -7.22 -22.22 9.88
C LYS A 134 -7.78 -21.77 8.53
N LYS A 135 -8.71 -20.80 8.53
CA LYS A 135 -9.35 -20.30 7.31
C LYS A 135 -8.35 -19.62 6.38
N LEU A 136 -7.39 -18.86 6.92
CA LEU A 136 -6.34 -18.22 6.16
C LEU A 136 -5.42 -19.24 5.49
N LEU A 137 -4.94 -20.23 6.25
CA LEU A 137 -4.07 -21.28 5.74
C LEU A 137 -4.79 -22.17 4.72
N ASP A 138 -6.06 -22.53 4.95
CA ASP A 138 -6.86 -23.27 3.98
C ASP A 138 -6.94 -22.54 2.64
N LYS A 139 -7.13 -21.21 2.68
CA LYS A 139 -7.15 -20.37 1.48
C LYS A 139 -5.79 -20.35 0.80
N ILE A 140 -4.70 -20.15 1.55
CA ILE A 140 -3.33 -20.16 1.01
C ILE A 140 -3.02 -21.51 0.34
N GLN A 141 -3.29 -22.62 1.01
CA GLN A 141 -3.03 -23.96 0.49
C GLN A 141 -3.80 -24.26 -0.78
N THR A 142 -5.07 -23.84 -0.83
CA THR A 142 -5.93 -24.06 -2.01
C THR A 142 -5.50 -23.15 -3.18
N GLU A 143 -5.19 -21.88 -2.92
CA GLU A 143 -4.81 -20.88 -3.93
C GLU A 143 -3.43 -21.16 -4.53
N PHE A 144 -2.47 -21.57 -3.71
CA PHE A 144 -1.08 -21.78 -4.11
C PHE A 144 -0.72 -23.24 -4.37
N HIS A 145 -1.69 -24.16 -4.26
CA HIS A 145 -1.51 -25.60 -4.44
C HIS A 145 -0.31 -26.14 -3.64
N CYS A 146 -0.28 -25.83 -2.35
CA CYS A 146 0.80 -26.13 -1.43
C CYS A 146 0.26 -26.73 -0.13
N CYS A 147 1.14 -27.32 0.69
CA CYS A 147 0.74 -27.90 1.97
C CYS A 147 1.81 -27.77 3.05
N GLY A 148 1.39 -27.33 4.24
CA GLY A 148 2.29 -27.06 5.37
C GLY A 148 3.17 -25.84 5.12
N SER A 149 4.20 -25.66 5.94
CA SER A 149 5.15 -24.55 5.76
C SER A 149 6.19 -24.90 4.72
N GLU A 150 6.87 -26.03 4.91
CA GLU A 150 7.88 -26.59 4.01
C GLU A 150 7.41 -27.91 3.39
N SER A 151 6.53 -28.64 4.09
CA SER A 151 6.04 -29.95 3.64
C SER A 151 4.71 -30.33 4.32
N PRO A 152 3.89 -31.21 3.71
CA PRO A 152 2.75 -31.84 4.40
C PRO A 152 3.08 -32.49 5.75
N LYS A 153 4.33 -32.91 5.94
CA LYS A 153 4.81 -33.52 7.18
C LYS A 153 4.75 -32.56 8.38
N ASP A 154 4.66 -31.25 8.15
CA ASP A 154 4.57 -30.22 9.19
C ASP A 154 3.30 -30.36 10.05
N TYR A 155 2.20 -30.86 9.48
CA TYR A 155 1.00 -31.19 10.25
C TYR A 155 1.22 -32.40 11.14
N ILE A 156 1.87 -33.44 10.61
CA ILE A 156 2.13 -34.68 11.35
C ILE A 156 3.08 -34.41 12.53
N SER A 157 4.13 -33.61 12.30
CA SER A 157 5.10 -33.25 13.34
C SER A 157 4.48 -32.42 14.48
N THR A 158 3.38 -31.72 14.20
CA THR A 158 2.59 -30.95 15.18
C THR A 158 1.41 -31.75 15.75
N LYS A 159 1.34 -33.07 15.49
CA LYS A 159 0.26 -33.99 15.92
C LYS A 159 -1.12 -33.61 15.37
N GLN A 160 -1.15 -33.00 14.19
CA GLN A 160 -2.35 -32.63 13.46
C GLN A 160 -2.55 -33.53 12.24
N THR A 161 -3.80 -33.66 11.79
CA THR A 161 -4.12 -34.30 10.51
C THR A 161 -3.87 -33.33 9.36
N ILE A 162 -3.47 -33.87 8.20
CA ILE A 162 -3.32 -33.06 6.99
C ILE A 162 -4.70 -32.55 6.56
N PRO A 163 -4.89 -31.22 6.41
CA PRO A 163 -6.16 -30.63 6.01
C PRO A 163 -6.63 -31.06 4.61
N ASP A 164 -7.94 -31.01 4.36
CA ASP A 164 -8.48 -31.28 3.02
C ASP A 164 -8.11 -30.19 2.00
N SER A 165 -7.82 -28.96 2.47
CA SER A 165 -7.28 -27.86 1.66
C SER A 165 -5.88 -28.16 1.08
N CYS A 166 -5.16 -29.15 1.63
CA CYS A 166 -3.90 -29.65 1.07
C CYS A 166 -4.08 -30.63 -0.10
N LYS A 167 -5.31 -30.97 -0.49
CA LYS A 167 -5.58 -31.99 -1.52
C LYS A 167 -6.14 -31.35 -2.77
N ASN A 168 -5.73 -31.87 -3.92
CA ASN A 168 -6.41 -31.56 -5.17
C ASN A 168 -7.87 -32.07 -5.09
N PRO A 169 -8.88 -31.24 -5.39
CA PRO A 169 -10.29 -31.61 -5.22
C PRO A 169 -10.72 -32.79 -6.10
N GLU A 170 -10.10 -32.95 -7.28
CA GLU A 170 -10.41 -33.98 -8.27
C GLU A 170 -9.65 -35.28 -7.99
N THR A 171 -8.31 -35.19 -7.88
CA THR A 171 -7.46 -36.39 -7.78
C THR A 171 -7.28 -36.88 -6.35
N LYS A 172 -7.67 -36.06 -5.35
CA LYS A 172 -7.42 -36.28 -3.92
C LYS A 172 -5.94 -36.43 -3.54
N ILE A 173 -5.01 -36.11 -4.45
CA ILE A 173 -3.56 -36.14 -4.21
C ILE A 173 -3.17 -34.94 -3.33
N ILE A 174 -2.34 -35.19 -2.33
CA ILE A 174 -1.80 -34.16 -1.43
C ILE A 174 -0.71 -33.36 -2.15
N TYR A 175 -0.74 -32.03 -2.04
CA TYR A 175 0.32 -31.17 -2.58
C TYR A 175 1.65 -31.45 -1.87
N SER A 176 2.72 -31.69 -2.63
CA SER A 176 4.06 -31.99 -2.08
C SER A 176 4.82 -30.74 -1.64
N ASP A 177 4.53 -29.59 -2.26
CA ASP A 177 5.29 -28.36 -2.09
C ASP A 177 4.87 -27.59 -0.83
N GLY A 178 5.83 -27.07 -0.08
CA GLY A 178 5.57 -26.20 1.07
C GLY A 178 5.05 -24.82 0.68
N CYS A 179 4.13 -24.26 1.47
CA CYS A 179 3.53 -22.96 1.18
C CYS A 179 4.50 -21.78 1.33
N SER A 180 5.51 -21.89 2.19
CA SER A 180 6.48 -20.83 2.39
C SER A 180 7.17 -20.43 1.08
N CYS A 181 7.66 -21.40 0.30
CA CYS A 181 8.34 -21.12 -0.96
C CYS A 181 7.37 -20.55 -2.01
N LYS A 182 6.21 -21.18 -2.20
CA LYS A 182 5.20 -20.74 -3.19
C LYS A 182 4.71 -19.32 -2.95
N VAL A 183 4.46 -18.96 -1.70
CA VAL A 183 3.98 -17.61 -1.36
C VAL A 183 5.10 -16.59 -1.51
N ILE A 184 6.34 -16.92 -1.15
CA ILE A 184 7.50 -16.05 -1.39
C ILE A 184 7.72 -15.83 -2.90
N ASP A 185 7.66 -16.89 -3.71
CA ASP A 185 7.81 -16.80 -5.17
C ASP A 185 6.72 -15.92 -5.79
N PHE A 186 5.48 -16.02 -5.28
CA PHE A 186 4.41 -15.12 -5.66
C PHE A 186 4.77 -13.66 -5.35
N PHE A 187 5.20 -13.37 -4.11
CA PHE A 187 5.60 -12.01 -3.75
C PHE A 187 6.78 -11.52 -4.60
N GLU A 188 7.78 -12.35 -4.88
CA GLU A 188 8.92 -11.98 -5.73
C GLU A 188 8.51 -11.70 -7.18
N LYS A 189 7.43 -12.32 -7.68
CA LYS A 189 6.89 -12.01 -8.99
C LYS A 189 6.25 -10.61 -9.04
N TYR A 190 5.48 -10.23 -8.02
CA TYR A 190 4.78 -8.94 -8.00
C TYR A 190 5.60 -7.79 -7.41
N ILE A 191 6.67 -8.07 -6.67
CA ILE A 191 7.50 -7.03 -6.06
C ILE A 191 8.13 -6.11 -7.10
N ILE A 192 8.47 -6.64 -8.29
CA ILE A 192 9.01 -5.82 -9.39
C ILE A 192 8.01 -4.76 -9.82
N ALA A 193 6.73 -5.12 -9.98
CA ALA A 193 5.69 -4.17 -10.36
C ALA A 193 5.48 -3.09 -9.27
N VAL A 194 5.51 -3.50 -8.01
CA VAL A 194 5.43 -2.56 -6.87
C VAL A 194 6.63 -1.60 -6.85
N LEU A 195 7.85 -2.10 -7.06
CA LEU A 195 9.06 -1.28 -7.12
C LEU A 195 9.01 -0.26 -8.25
N VAL A 196 8.53 -0.67 -9.44
CA VAL A 196 8.32 0.26 -10.57
C VAL A 196 7.29 1.34 -10.20
N ALA A 197 6.18 0.97 -9.56
CA ALA A 197 5.15 1.93 -9.14
C ALA A 197 5.70 2.94 -8.11
N VAL A 198 6.45 2.47 -7.11
CA VAL A 198 7.10 3.34 -6.10
C VAL A 198 8.10 4.28 -6.75
N PHE A 199 8.89 3.80 -7.72
CA PHE A 199 9.85 4.64 -8.43
C PHE A 199 9.17 5.75 -9.26
N VAL A 200 8.09 5.41 -9.99
CA VAL A 200 7.29 6.40 -10.73
C VAL A 200 6.67 7.42 -9.76
N PHE A 201 6.15 6.96 -8.62
CA PHE A 201 5.59 7.83 -7.60
C PHE A 201 6.63 8.81 -7.04
N ALA A 202 7.85 8.34 -6.74
CA ALA A 202 8.94 9.18 -6.28
C ALA A 202 9.32 10.27 -7.31
N ILE A 203 9.35 9.94 -8.61
CA ILE A 203 9.59 10.93 -9.68
C ILE A 203 8.48 11.97 -9.72
N LEU A 204 7.21 11.53 -9.68
CA LEU A 204 6.06 12.43 -9.67
C LEU A 204 6.11 13.36 -8.45
N GLN A 205 6.47 12.84 -7.29
CA GLN A 205 6.59 13.59 -6.06
C GLN A 205 7.70 14.65 -6.13
N LEU A 206 8.89 14.29 -6.63
CA LEU A 206 9.98 15.24 -6.85
C LEU A 206 9.57 16.34 -7.84
N SER A 207 8.87 15.98 -8.92
CA SER A 207 8.35 16.98 -9.88
C SER A 207 7.38 17.95 -9.21
N CYS A 208 6.48 17.46 -8.35
CA CYS A 208 5.54 18.30 -7.60
C CYS A 208 6.24 19.24 -6.63
N ILE A 209 7.30 18.79 -5.95
CA ILE A 209 8.13 19.63 -5.07
C ILE A 209 8.77 20.77 -5.87
N VAL A 210 9.43 20.45 -6.99
CA VAL A 210 10.09 21.46 -7.84
C VAL A 210 9.07 22.48 -8.33
N PHE A 211 7.93 22.02 -8.85
CA PHE A 211 6.89 22.90 -9.37
C PHE A 211 6.26 23.76 -8.27
N ALA A 212 6.01 23.20 -7.08
CA ALA A 212 5.48 23.95 -5.96
C ALA A 212 6.46 25.05 -5.49
N ILE A 213 7.77 24.74 -5.45
CA ILE A 213 8.81 25.74 -5.13
C ILE A 213 8.84 26.86 -6.18
N CYS A 214 8.79 26.52 -7.47
CA CYS A 214 8.73 27.52 -8.55
C CYS A 214 7.51 28.43 -8.40
N VAL A 215 6.33 27.87 -8.09
CA VAL A 215 5.10 28.64 -7.86
C VAL A 215 5.22 29.53 -6.61
N ILE A 216 5.78 29.01 -5.51
CA ILE A 216 6.03 29.79 -4.28
C ILE A 216 6.95 30.98 -4.58
N GLN A 217 8.04 30.76 -5.32
CA GLN A 217 8.97 31.83 -5.70
C GLN A 217 8.29 32.86 -6.61
N ALA A 218 7.47 32.43 -7.57
CA ALA A 218 6.72 33.32 -8.43
C ALA A 218 5.74 34.20 -7.62
N ILE A 219 4.99 33.62 -6.67
CA ILE A 219 4.09 34.37 -5.78
C ILE A 219 4.86 35.39 -4.94
N ARG A 220 6.00 35.00 -4.34
CA ARG A 220 6.82 35.90 -3.50
C ARG A 220 7.49 37.02 -4.29
N SER A 221 7.87 36.76 -5.55
CA SER A 221 8.53 37.74 -6.40
C SER A 221 7.63 38.89 -6.87
N GLY A 222 6.32 38.84 -6.59
CA GLY A 222 5.39 39.88 -7.03
C GLY A 222 5.15 39.90 -8.55
N ASN A 223 5.67 38.95 -9.31
CA ASN A 223 5.36 38.72 -10.74
C ASN A 223 3.90 38.26 -10.97
N TYR A 224 3.05 38.41 -9.97
CA TYR A 224 1.66 38.02 -9.98
C TYR A 224 0.82 39.18 -10.55
N GLY A 225 0.68 39.22 -11.88
CA GLY A 225 -0.22 40.16 -12.56
C GLY A 225 0.43 41.27 -13.38
N GLN A 226 1.51 41.01 -14.12
CA GLN A 226 1.80 41.84 -15.30
C GLN A 226 1.02 41.30 -16.51
N ASP A 227 -0.29 41.49 -16.47
CA ASP A 227 -1.16 41.62 -17.65
C ASP A 227 -1.91 42.96 -17.48
#